data_AF-A0A6W0P0K7-F1
#
_entry.id   AF-A0A6W0P0K7-F1
#
_cell.length_a   1.000
_cell.length_b   1.000
_cell.length_c   1.000
_cell.angle_alpha   90.00
_cell.angle_beta   90.00
_cell.angle_gamma   90.00
#
_symmetry.space_group_name_H-M   'P 1'
#
loop_
_entity.id
_entity.type
_entity.pdbx_description
1 polymer ?
#
loop_
_entity_poly.entity_id
_entity_poly.type
_entity_poly.pdbx_seq_one_letter_code
_entity_poly.pdbx_strand_id
1 'polypeptide(L)'
;MENDGQETTVFLSTDNKYTFLVNLVDSDGNKLSTLWVEKYVYPPLAHEMWHKQGESLWIEDGNNSAPQKVYVFFDPHCPYCIEFWQTVRPWVDSGKVQLRLIPVGIRN
;
A
#
# COMPACT_ATOMS: atom_id res chain seq x y z
N MET A 1 -7.75 -4.11 -14.26
CA MET A 1 -7.88 -5.46 -14.87
C MET A 1 -6.60 -6.18 -14.56
N GLU A 2 -6.69 -7.38 -14.02
CA GLU A 2 -5.55 -8.09 -13.46
C GLU A 2 -5.04 -9.15 -14.46
N ASN A 3 -3.72 -9.26 -14.59
CA ASN A 3 -3.05 -10.37 -15.26
C ASN A 3 -1.92 -10.87 -14.35
N ASP A 4 -1.93 -12.16 -14.01
CA ASP A 4 -0.98 -12.78 -13.08
C ASP A 4 -0.80 -12.03 -11.74
N GLY A 5 -1.88 -11.50 -11.15
CA GLY A 5 -1.80 -10.76 -9.88
C GLY A 5 -1.42 -9.29 -10.02
N GLN A 6 -1.18 -8.79 -11.23
CA GLN A 6 -0.78 -7.40 -11.48
C GLN A 6 -1.81 -6.65 -12.32
N GLU A 7 -2.11 -5.41 -11.91
CA GLU A 7 -2.93 -4.49 -12.68
C GLU A 7 -2.26 -4.19 -14.03
N THR A 8 -3.01 -4.36 -15.11
CA THR A 8 -2.50 -4.26 -16.47
C THR A 8 -3.34 -3.31 -17.34
N THR A 9 -2.75 -2.91 -18.46
CA THR A 9 -3.45 -2.12 -19.48
C THR A 9 -4.02 -3.04 -20.56
N VAL A 10 -5.19 -2.70 -21.06
CA VAL A 10 -5.85 -3.41 -22.16
C VAL A 10 -5.91 -2.52 -23.38
N PHE A 11 -5.42 -3.03 -24.50
CA PHE A 11 -5.44 -2.33 -25.78
C PHE A 11 -6.35 -3.07 -26.76
N LEU A 12 -7.19 -2.32 -27.47
CA LEU A 12 -8.07 -2.84 -28.49
C LEU A 12 -7.43 -2.58 -29.86
N SER A 13 -7.38 -3.60 -30.73
CA SER A 13 -6.97 -3.41 -32.12
C SER A 13 -7.90 -2.43 -32.83
N THR A 14 -7.41 -1.72 -33.85
CA THR A 14 -8.21 -0.73 -34.58
C THR A 14 -9.41 -1.32 -35.32
N ASP A 15 -9.37 -2.62 -35.62
CA ASP A 15 -10.48 -3.37 -36.22
C ASP A 15 -11.44 -3.97 -35.17
N ASN A 16 -11.19 -3.73 -33.87
CA ASN A 16 -11.95 -4.23 -32.72
C ASN A 16 -12.07 -5.75 -32.60
N LYS A 17 -11.24 -6.52 -33.31
CA LYS A 17 -11.30 -7.99 -33.29
C LYS A 17 -10.36 -8.61 -32.27
N TYR A 18 -9.36 -7.87 -31.80
CA TYR A 18 -8.32 -8.38 -30.93
C TYR A 18 -8.10 -7.46 -29.74
N THR A 19 -7.82 -8.07 -28.60
CA THR A 19 -7.48 -7.38 -27.38
C THR A 19 -6.08 -7.82 -26.95
N PHE A 20 -5.23 -6.86 -26.61
CA PHE A 20 -3.87 -7.10 -26.17
C PHE A 20 -3.73 -6.75 -24.69
N LEU A 21 -3.26 -7.73 -23.90
CA LEU A 21 -2.87 -7.55 -22.51
C LEU A 21 -1.35 -7.53 -22.48
N VAL A 22 -0.78 -6.34 -22.64
CA VAL A 22 0.67 -6.14 -22.84
C VAL A 22 1.16 -4.92 -22.08
N ASN A 23 2.46 -4.89 -21.79
CA ASN A 23 3.13 -3.69 -21.32
C ASN A 23 3.60 -2.85 -22.51
N LEU A 24 3.05 -1.65 -22.67
CA LEU A 24 3.43 -0.74 -23.73
C LEU A 24 4.70 0.03 -23.37
N VAL A 25 5.67 0.03 -24.29
CA VAL A 25 6.92 0.79 -24.21
C VAL A 25 7.05 1.63 -25.47
N ASP A 26 7.41 2.90 -25.33
CA ASP A 26 7.63 3.79 -26.48
C ASP A 26 9.02 3.62 -27.11
N SER A 27 9.29 4.38 -28.19
CA SER A 27 10.56 4.32 -28.92
C SER A 27 11.78 4.73 -28.08
N ASP A 28 11.55 5.51 -27.01
CA ASP A 28 12.60 6.00 -26.12
C ASP A 28 12.83 5.04 -24.94
N GLY A 29 12.05 3.96 -24.85
CA GLY A 29 12.12 2.96 -23.78
C GLY A 29 11.24 3.26 -22.57
N ASN A 30 10.36 4.27 -22.62
CA ASN A 30 9.49 4.60 -21.49
C ASN A 30 8.34 3.59 -21.37
N LYS A 31 8.13 3.04 -20.18
CA LYS A 31 7.06 2.08 -19.88
C LYS A 31 5.72 2.79 -19.66
N LEU A 32 5.02 3.10 -20.75
CA LEU A 32 3.76 3.84 -20.73
C LEU A 32 2.67 3.16 -19.89
N SER A 33 2.53 1.84 -20.01
CA SER A 33 1.54 1.07 -19.23
C SER A 33 1.74 1.24 -17.72
N THR A 34 2.98 1.16 -17.24
CA THR A 34 3.30 1.31 -15.80
C THR A 34 2.90 2.70 -15.30
N LEU A 35 3.24 3.75 -16.05
CA LEU A 35 2.88 5.12 -15.67
C LEU A 35 1.38 5.33 -15.54
N TRP A 36 0.58 4.69 -16.40
CA TRP A 36 -0.88 4.78 -16.31
C TRP A 36 -1.45 3.99 -15.13
N VAL A 37 -0.95 2.79 -14.87
CA VAL A 37 -1.34 1.99 -13.69
C VAL A 37 -1.00 2.76 -12.41
N GLU A 38 0.21 3.30 -12.30
CA GLU A 38 0.65 4.12 -11.17
C GLU A 38 -0.16 5.39 -10.99
N LYS A 39 -0.63 5.99 -12.08
CA LYS A 39 -1.40 7.24 -12.03
C LYS A 39 -2.88 7.03 -11.73
N TYR A 40 -3.48 5.97 -12.28
CA TYR A 40 -4.94 5.82 -12.29
C TYR A 40 -5.46 4.66 -11.45
N VAL A 41 -4.62 3.67 -11.14
CA VAL A 41 -5.04 2.46 -10.41
C VAL A 41 -4.58 2.49 -8.97
N TYR A 42 -3.28 2.66 -8.72
CA TYR A 42 -2.75 2.60 -7.35
C TYR A 42 -3.24 3.73 -6.43
N PRO A 43 -3.38 5.00 -6.85
CA PRO A 43 -3.81 6.07 -5.96
C PRO A 43 -5.23 5.89 -5.38
N PRO A 44 -6.28 5.60 -6.17
CA PRO A 44 -7.61 5.37 -5.60
C PRO A 44 -7.63 4.10 -4.72
N LEU A 45 -6.91 3.04 -5.11
CA LEU A 45 -6.79 1.83 -4.29
C LEU A 45 -6.11 2.11 -2.95
N ALA A 46 -5.00 2.84 -2.97
CA ALA A 46 -4.28 3.24 -1.76
C ALA A 46 -5.15 4.12 -0.85
N HIS A 47 -5.93 5.03 -1.42
CA HIS A 47 -6.86 5.87 -0.67
C HIS A 47 -7.96 5.05 0.00
N GLU A 48 -8.57 4.11 -0.72
CA GLU A 48 -9.60 3.22 -0.18
C GLU A 48 -9.03 2.32 0.93
N MET A 49 -7.84 1.74 0.71
CA MET A 49 -7.16 0.96 1.73
C MET A 49 -6.91 1.81 2.98
N TRP A 50 -6.28 2.98 2.82
CA TRP A 50 -5.98 3.88 3.92
C TRP A 50 -7.22 4.26 4.74
N HIS A 51 -8.34 4.53 4.05
CA HIS A 51 -9.63 4.78 4.69
C HIS A 51 -10.10 3.58 5.52
N LYS A 52 -10.05 2.37 4.96
CA LYS A 52 -10.44 1.13 5.66
C LYS A 52 -9.56 0.85 6.88
N GLN A 53 -8.27 1.14 6.83
CA GLN A 53 -7.42 1.06 8.03
C GLN A 53 -7.83 2.12 9.09
N GLY A 54 -8.24 3.31 8.64
CA GLY A 54 -8.90 4.35 9.45
C GLY A 54 -10.06 3.88 10.30
N GLU A 55 -10.95 3.09 9.70
CA GLU A 55 -12.18 2.57 10.30
C GLU A 55 -11.96 1.30 11.14
N SER A 56 -10.76 0.72 11.09
CA SER A 56 -10.46 -0.52 11.82
C SER A 56 -10.33 -0.28 13.33
N LEU A 57 -10.37 -1.38 14.10
CA LEU A 57 -10.05 -1.37 15.53
C LEU A 57 -8.53 -1.36 15.71
N TRP A 58 -7.95 -0.17 15.71
CA TRP A 58 -6.53 0.03 16.00
C TRP A 58 -6.32 0.61 17.41
N ILE A 59 -5.14 0.36 17.97
CA ILE A 59 -4.68 0.87 19.25
C ILE A 59 -3.71 2.03 18.98
N GLU A 60 -3.92 3.14 19.69
CA GLU A 60 -3.07 4.33 19.61
C GLU A 60 -1.73 4.09 20.31
N ASP A 61 -0.63 4.44 19.64
CA ASP A 61 0.70 4.49 20.23
C ASP A 61 1.45 5.73 19.70
N GLY A 62 1.54 6.75 20.55
CA GLY A 62 2.18 8.03 20.25
C GLY A 62 1.25 9.24 20.38
N ASN A 63 1.73 10.41 19.94
CA ASN A 63 0.95 11.65 20.00
C ASN A 63 -0.16 11.65 18.93
N ASN A 64 -1.39 11.94 19.35
CA ASN A 64 -2.53 12.03 18.44
C ASN A 64 -2.40 13.10 17.34
N SER A 65 -1.62 14.15 17.63
CA SER A 65 -1.32 15.26 16.71
C SER A 65 -0.03 15.05 15.92
N ALA A 66 0.60 13.86 15.99
CA ALA A 66 1.80 13.58 15.20
C ALA A 66 1.51 13.75 13.69
N PRO A 67 2.39 14.44 12.94
CA PRO A 67 2.16 14.71 11.52
C PRO A 67 2.19 13.45 10.67
N GLN A 68 2.98 12.45 11.06
CA GLN A 68 3.08 11.17 10.36
C GLN A 68 2.29 10.10 11.10
N LYS A 69 1.41 9.39 10.38
CA LYS A 69 0.65 8.23 10.88
C LYS A 69 1.14 6.98 10.16
N VAL A 70 1.26 5.88 10.89
CA VAL A 70 1.67 4.58 10.35
C VAL A 70 0.73 3.51 10.90
N TYR A 71 0.02 2.80 10.01
CA TYR A 71 -0.74 1.62 10.38
C TYR A 71 0.16 0.40 10.43
N VAL A 72 0.04 -0.40 11.49
CA VAL A 72 0.91 -1.56 11.72
C VAL A 72 0.04 -2.75 12.09
N PHE A 73 -0.01 -3.76 11.22
CA PHE A 73 -0.57 -5.06 11.61
C PHE A 73 0.45 -5.77 12.51
N PHE A 74 0.05 -6.13 13.72
CA PHE A 74 0.95 -6.64 14.76
C PHE A 74 0.39 -7.90 15.41
N ASP A 75 1.23 -8.92 15.57
CA ASP A 75 0.97 -10.09 16.42
C ASP A 75 1.90 -10.07 17.64
N PRO A 76 1.40 -10.26 18.87
CA PRO A 76 2.22 -10.30 20.09
C PRO A 76 3.34 -11.34 20.09
N HIS A 77 3.22 -12.40 19.29
CA HIS A 77 4.22 -13.47 19.20
C HIS A 77 5.19 -13.30 18.03
N CYS A 78 5.17 -12.16 17.34
CA CYS A 78 6.07 -11.89 16.21
C CYS A 78 7.32 -11.10 16.68
N PRO A 79 8.53 -11.71 16.67
CA PRO A 79 9.75 -11.03 17.11
C PRO A 79 10.08 -9.76 16.30
N TYR A 80 9.85 -9.77 14.98
CA TYR A 80 10.09 -8.60 14.13
C TYR A 80 9.11 -7.46 14.42
N CYS A 81 7.89 -7.79 14.83
CA CYS A 81 6.93 -6.79 15.24
C CYS A 81 7.39 -6.08 16.53
N ILE A 82 7.97 -6.83 17.47
CA ILE A 82 8.58 -6.27 18.69
C ILE A 82 9.81 -5.43 18.35
N GLU A 83 10.69 -5.94 17.48
CA GLU A 83 11.89 -5.21 17.05
C GLU A 83 11.53 -3.89 16.37
N PHE A 84 10.61 -3.90 15.40
CA PHE A 84 10.11 -2.70 14.74
C PHE A 84 9.59 -1.69 15.77
N TRP A 85 8.76 -2.14 16.72
CA TRP A 85 8.19 -1.28 17.76
C TRP A 85 9.27 -0.60 18.61
N GLN A 86 10.35 -1.32 18.95
CA GLN A 86 11.50 -0.78 19.68
C GLN A 86 12.29 0.22 18.83
N THR A 87 12.58 -0.13 17.56
CA THR A 87 13.37 0.73 16.66
C THR A 87 12.70 2.08 16.43
N VAL A 88 11.38 2.13 16.31
CA VAL A 88 10.64 3.36 15.99
C VAL A 88 10.39 4.28 17.20
N ARG A 89 10.72 3.84 18.43
CA ARG A 89 10.50 4.63 19.66
C ARG A 89 10.99 6.08 19.59
N PRO A 90 12.20 6.40 19.10
CA PRO A 90 12.66 7.79 19.07
C PRO A 90 11.73 8.75 18.27
N TRP A 91 11.04 8.25 17.24
CA TRP A 91 10.09 9.06 16.46
C TRP A 91 8.72 9.16 17.12
N VAL A 92 8.28 8.09 17.79
CA VAL A 92 7.00 8.08 18.51
C VAL A 92 7.09 8.96 19.76
N ASP A 93 8.14 8.77 20.55
CA ASP A 93 8.37 9.48 21.80
C ASP A 93 8.64 10.98 21.57
N SER A 94 9.23 11.35 20.43
CA SER A 94 9.39 12.76 20.02
C SER A 94 8.12 13.39 19.40
N GLY A 95 7.02 12.63 19.30
CA GLY A 95 5.75 13.10 18.75
C GLY A 95 5.75 13.31 17.23
N LYS A 96 6.77 12.81 16.52
CA LYS A 96 6.88 12.94 15.05
C LYS A 96 6.06 11.89 14.32
N VAL A 97 5.87 10.72 14.93
CA VAL A 97 5.12 9.58 14.39
C VAL A 97 4.08 9.11 15.40
N GLN A 98 2.90 8.73 14.91
CA GLN A 98 1.92 7.93 15.63
C GLN A 98 1.80 6.58 14.95
N LEU A 99 1.94 5.50 15.73
CA LEU A 99 1.56 4.17 15.28
C LEU A 99 0.08 3.92 15.57
N ARG A 100 -0.59 3.28 14.62
CA ARG A 100 -1.96 2.79 14.73
C ARG A 100 -1.91 1.28 14.61
N LEU A 101 -1.80 0.62 15.76
CA LEU A 101 -1.52 -0.81 15.86
C LEU A 101 -2.81 -1.60 15.64
N ILE A 102 -2.88 -2.39 14.57
CA ILE A 102 -4.01 -3.27 14.25
C ILE A 102 -3.63 -4.69 14.72
N PRO A 103 -4.23 -5.20 15.81
CA PRO A 103 -3.89 -6.53 16.31
C PRO A 103 -4.38 -7.62 15.37
N VAL A 104 -3.51 -8.60 15.13
CA VAL A 104 -3.85 -9.85 14.42
C VAL A 104 -3.43 -11.05 15.27
N GLY A 105 -3.96 -12.24 14.95
CA GLY A 105 -3.60 -13.50 15.57
C GLY A 105 -3.24 -14.53 14.51
N ILE A 106 -2.06 -14.41 13.92
CA ILE A 106 -1.62 -15.26 12.81
C ILE A 106 -0.69 -16.34 13.38
N ARG A 107 -1.10 -17.61 13.27
CA ARG A 107 -0.22 -18.74 13.52
C ARG A 107 0.61 -19.01 12.28
N ASN A 108 1.92 -19.11 12.45
CA ASN A 108 2.82 -19.66 11.43
C ASN A 108 2.64 -21.18 11.34
#